data_AF-A0A7S2MS54-F1
#
_entry.id   AF-A0A7S2MS54-F1
#
_cell.length_a   1.000
_cell.length_b   1.000
_cell.length_c   1.000
_cell.angle_alpha   90.00
_cell.angle_beta   90.00
_cell.angle_gamma   90.00
#
_symmetry.space_group_name_H-M   'P 1'
#
loop_
_entity.id
_entity.type
_entity.pdbx_description
1 polymer ?
#
loop_
_entity_poly.entity_id
_entity_poly.type
_entity_poly.pdbx_seq_one_letter_code
_entity_poly.pdbx_strand_id
1 'polypeptide(L)'
;TRPLGDKLDEAQKATWNFLYQMFEIKFLLDPTSIGVTEDEANACGTSDSGTNFHCYGDGSSTIVDNAWKTFLVNNRGSLEGVGVAPGVIDEAANCEVEYKEGSNVFVDTIPSVFSPKSTVLSYKDYVQSIQMPETAAFPGLGIDSPPPAYAALNYQNANILIPKKWILDNILTAAQLVAPSPTAYRAFGGKTASAVSDQMNSLSDAHREAGYMSPAPFVVAYNDVFFSTLMPQMFDMGDKSNFPAFLGANHAGLYTRGPLKSDWTKACPLEWSQEERDEKCISLQECIWGTKLLKRLEEIKEAIDPDYMFDCTGCVGNNRVKSVPSVYNCKAKNPCDPLLTTGKFHYPHVNEKKFVQCSEYGDCFVRK
;
A
#
# COMPACT_ATOMS: atom_id res chain seq x y z
N THR A 1 19.77 3.41 16.07
CA THR A 1 20.78 2.40 15.64
C THR A 1 22.00 2.98 14.93
N ARG A 2 22.00 4.24 14.46
CA ARG A 2 23.07 4.77 13.58
C ARG A 2 24.49 4.98 14.15
N PRO A 3 24.77 5.16 15.47
CA PRO A 3 26.16 5.34 15.91
C PRO A 3 27.00 4.06 15.90
N LEU A 4 26.38 2.91 15.64
CA LEU A 4 27.06 1.60 15.69
C LEU A 4 27.64 1.18 14.33
N GLY A 5 27.26 1.84 13.23
CA GLY A 5 27.67 1.45 11.88
C GLY A 5 29.19 1.41 11.68
N ASP A 6 29.92 2.26 12.37
CA ASP A 6 31.39 2.31 12.28
C ASP A 6 32.09 1.28 13.18
N LYS A 7 31.35 0.64 14.10
CA LYS A 7 31.87 -0.34 15.07
C LYS A 7 31.66 -1.79 14.61
N LEU A 8 30.91 -2.01 13.53
CA LEU A 8 30.54 -3.33 13.03
C LEU A 8 31.15 -3.56 11.64
N ASP A 9 31.61 -4.78 11.37
CA ASP A 9 31.90 -5.20 10.00
C ASP A 9 30.61 -5.52 9.21
N GLU A 10 30.74 -5.84 7.93
CA GLU A 10 29.58 -6.11 7.07
C GLU A 10 28.76 -7.34 7.48
N ALA A 11 29.39 -8.41 7.98
CA ALA A 11 28.68 -9.60 8.42
C ALA A 11 27.91 -9.34 9.72
N GLN A 12 28.53 -8.57 10.62
CA GLN A 12 27.91 -8.11 11.86
C GLN A 12 26.73 -7.17 11.59
N LYS A 13 26.89 -6.20 10.67
CA LYS A 13 25.79 -5.31 10.22
C LYS A 13 24.64 -6.12 9.63
N ALA A 14 24.92 -7.09 8.78
CA ALA A 14 23.89 -7.94 8.18
C ALA A 14 23.09 -8.69 9.24
N THR A 15 23.76 -9.28 10.24
CA THR A 15 23.09 -9.98 11.36
C THR A 15 22.31 -9.03 12.25
N TRP A 16 22.86 -7.85 12.54
CA TRP A 16 22.18 -6.81 13.33
C TRP A 16 20.90 -6.33 12.64
N ASN A 17 20.99 -6.00 11.35
CA ASN A 17 19.85 -5.57 10.56
C ASN A 17 18.80 -6.68 10.47
N PHE A 18 19.23 -7.93 10.26
CA PHE A 18 18.33 -9.08 10.26
C PHE A 18 17.54 -9.21 11.57
N LEU A 19 18.21 -9.09 12.73
CA LEU A 19 17.54 -9.11 14.04
C LEU A 19 16.57 -7.94 14.22
N TYR A 20 16.95 -6.75 13.76
CA TYR A 20 16.04 -5.60 13.80
C TYR A 20 14.79 -5.85 12.95
N GLN A 21 14.94 -6.42 11.75
CA GLN A 21 13.79 -6.77 10.91
C GLN A 21 12.90 -7.84 11.53
N MET A 22 13.50 -8.85 12.18
CA MET A 22 12.76 -9.85 12.95
C MET A 22 11.96 -9.21 14.10
N PHE A 23 12.56 -8.24 14.80
CA PHE A 23 11.87 -7.46 15.82
C PHE A 23 10.71 -6.67 15.23
N GLU A 24 10.92 -5.95 14.12
CA GLU A 24 9.87 -5.16 13.48
C GLU A 24 8.69 -6.01 13.03
N ILE A 25 8.95 -7.19 12.43
CA ILE A 25 7.92 -8.16 12.07
C ILE A 25 7.13 -8.60 13.31
N LYS A 26 7.83 -8.94 14.40
CA LYS A 26 7.17 -9.37 15.63
C LYS A 26 6.39 -8.23 16.27
N PHE A 27 7.00 -7.08 16.47
CA PHE A 27 6.34 -5.92 17.05
C PHE A 27 5.07 -5.55 16.28
N LEU A 28 5.13 -5.51 14.95
CA LEU A 28 3.97 -5.13 14.15
C LEU A 28 2.95 -6.25 13.98
N LEU A 29 3.36 -7.50 13.75
CA LEU A 29 2.45 -8.57 13.30
C LEU A 29 2.16 -9.65 14.36
N ASP A 30 3.01 -9.79 15.37
CA ASP A 30 2.93 -10.76 16.46
C ASP A 30 3.53 -10.21 17.79
N PRO A 31 3.02 -9.07 18.29
CA PRO A 31 3.64 -8.33 19.41
C PRO A 31 3.67 -9.14 20.70
N THR A 32 2.68 -10.02 20.90
CA THR A 32 2.58 -10.88 22.07
C THR A 32 3.77 -11.83 22.20
N SER A 33 4.39 -12.23 21.10
CA SER A 33 5.58 -13.09 21.12
C SER A 33 6.83 -12.41 21.68
N ILE A 34 6.81 -11.09 21.83
CA ILE A 34 7.90 -10.28 22.40
C ILE A 34 7.45 -9.50 23.63
N GLY A 35 6.30 -9.86 24.23
CA GLY A 35 5.82 -9.27 25.48
C GLY A 35 5.15 -7.90 25.32
N VAL A 36 4.71 -7.54 24.12
CA VAL A 36 3.96 -6.31 23.82
C VAL A 36 2.51 -6.67 23.55
N THR A 37 1.55 -5.87 24.01
CA THR A 37 0.13 -6.09 23.66
C THR A 37 -0.18 -5.61 22.24
N GLU A 38 -1.27 -6.11 21.65
CA GLU A 38 -1.68 -5.64 20.31
C GLU A 38 -1.99 -4.14 20.28
N ASP A 39 -2.66 -3.60 21.32
CA ASP A 39 -3.05 -2.20 21.38
C ASP A 39 -1.83 -1.28 21.48
N GLU A 40 -0.84 -1.66 22.29
CA GLU A 40 0.42 -0.93 22.41
C GLU A 40 1.22 -0.93 21.09
N ALA A 41 1.25 -2.06 20.38
CA ALA A 41 1.91 -2.14 19.08
C ALA A 41 1.18 -1.32 18.01
N ASN A 42 -0.15 -1.35 17.97
CA ASN A 42 -0.98 -0.60 17.01
C ASN A 42 -0.87 0.93 17.20
N ALA A 43 -0.37 1.40 18.33
CA ALA A 43 -0.07 2.82 18.55
C ALA A 43 1.13 3.30 17.71
N CYS A 44 1.91 2.38 17.14
CA CYS A 44 3.10 2.67 16.36
C CYS A 44 3.06 1.99 14.98
N GLY A 45 3.73 2.60 14.00
CA GLY A 45 3.91 2.00 12.69
C GLY A 45 4.98 2.74 11.89
N THR A 46 5.20 2.35 10.65
CA THR A 46 5.97 3.18 9.71
C THR A 46 5.22 3.33 8.39
N SER A 47 4.94 4.57 8.03
CA SER A 47 4.26 4.93 6.79
C SER A 47 5.22 5.00 5.61
N ASP A 48 6.51 4.80 5.83
CA ASP A 48 7.50 5.08 4.83
C ASP A 48 8.55 3.99 4.73
N SER A 49 9.52 4.35 3.91
CA SER A 49 10.63 3.53 3.53
C SER A 49 11.75 3.51 4.61
N GLY A 50 11.48 3.96 5.83
CA GLY A 50 12.46 4.19 6.87
C GLY A 50 12.49 3.11 7.94
N THR A 51 13.53 3.15 8.76
CA THR A 51 13.65 2.35 10.00
C THR A 51 13.02 3.06 11.20
N ASN A 52 12.30 4.16 10.98
CA ASN A 52 11.76 4.97 12.06
C ASN A 52 10.32 4.56 12.32
N PHE A 53 9.98 4.31 13.59
CA PHE A 53 8.60 4.17 14.00
C PHE A 53 7.99 5.56 14.24
N HIS A 54 6.80 5.76 13.70
CA HIS A 54 5.88 6.82 14.07
C HIS A 54 4.91 6.27 15.11
N CYS A 55 4.97 6.81 16.31
CA CYS A 55 4.13 6.40 17.43
C CYS A 55 3.18 7.53 17.84
N TYR A 56 1.93 7.17 18.11
CA TYR A 56 0.87 8.09 18.50
C TYR A 56 0.41 7.80 19.92
N GLY A 57 0.17 8.85 20.70
CA GLY A 57 -0.18 8.76 22.11
C GLY A 57 1.02 8.82 23.06
N ASP A 58 0.75 9.24 24.30
CA ASP A 58 1.76 9.43 25.32
C ASP A 58 2.41 8.09 25.72
N GLY A 59 3.74 8.02 25.65
CA GLY A 59 4.52 6.85 26.06
C GLY A 59 4.62 5.73 25.02
N SER A 60 3.87 5.78 23.92
CA SER A 60 3.87 4.72 22.89
C SER A 60 5.26 4.45 22.30
N SER A 61 6.08 5.48 22.12
CA SER A 61 7.47 5.35 21.65
C SER A 61 8.39 4.62 22.63
N THR A 62 8.17 4.79 23.94
CA THR A 62 8.92 4.09 24.99
C THR A 62 8.67 2.59 24.94
N ILE A 63 7.48 2.17 24.51
CA ILE A 63 7.14 0.75 24.37
C ILE A 63 8.00 0.09 23.29
N VAL A 64 8.11 0.71 22.11
CA VAL A 64 8.96 0.22 21.01
C VAL A 64 10.42 0.11 21.47
N ASP A 65 10.93 1.15 22.13
CA ASP A 65 12.32 1.18 22.61
C ASP A 65 12.60 0.07 23.62
N ASN A 66 11.75 -0.07 24.65
CA ASN A 66 11.89 -1.12 25.65
C ASN A 66 11.78 -2.52 25.03
N ALA A 67 10.81 -2.73 24.14
CA ALA A 67 10.63 -4.00 23.45
C ALA A 67 11.86 -4.36 22.59
N TRP A 68 12.43 -3.38 21.87
CA TRP A 68 13.65 -3.58 21.09
C TRP A 68 14.84 -3.95 21.98
N LYS A 69 15.03 -3.24 23.10
CA LYS A 69 16.12 -3.54 24.06
C LYS A 69 16.00 -4.95 24.64
N THR A 70 14.81 -5.35 25.06
CA THR A 70 14.53 -6.71 25.54
C THR A 70 14.78 -7.75 24.44
N PHE A 71 14.29 -7.50 23.22
CA PHE A 71 14.50 -8.38 22.08
C PHE A 71 15.99 -8.55 21.76
N LEU A 72 16.76 -7.45 21.75
CA LEU A 72 18.19 -7.46 21.49
C LEU A 72 18.96 -8.29 22.53
N VAL A 73 18.66 -8.11 23.82
CA VAL A 73 19.27 -8.89 24.90
C VAL A 73 18.95 -10.38 24.78
N ASN A 74 17.69 -10.72 24.47
CA ASN A 74 17.27 -12.12 24.30
C ASN A 74 17.94 -12.79 23.08
N ASN A 75 18.35 -12.02 22.08
CA ASN A 75 19.01 -12.50 20.87
C ASN A 75 20.53 -12.23 20.86
N ARG A 76 21.13 -11.88 22.01
CA ARG A 76 22.55 -11.55 22.15
C ARG A 76 23.47 -12.61 21.56
N GLY A 77 23.18 -13.90 21.80
CA GLY A 77 24.01 -15.00 21.32
C GLY A 77 24.19 -15.04 19.80
N SER A 78 23.20 -14.58 19.03
CA SER A 78 23.31 -14.49 17.57
C SER A 78 24.32 -13.44 17.12
N LEU A 79 24.43 -12.33 17.85
CA LEU A 79 25.39 -11.26 17.57
C LEU A 79 26.81 -11.63 18.00
N GLU A 80 26.95 -12.19 19.20
CA GLU A 80 28.25 -12.69 19.69
C GLU A 80 28.78 -13.82 18.78
N GLY A 81 27.89 -14.65 18.24
CA GLY A 81 28.24 -15.73 17.30
C GLY A 81 28.85 -15.25 15.99
N VAL A 82 28.60 -14.01 15.57
CA VAL A 82 29.24 -13.37 14.41
C VAL A 82 30.35 -12.38 14.81
N GLY A 83 30.79 -12.42 16.08
CA GLY A 83 31.91 -11.66 16.59
C GLY A 83 31.59 -10.23 17.04
N VAL A 84 30.32 -9.85 17.19
CA VAL A 84 29.98 -8.55 17.77
C VAL A 84 30.44 -8.52 19.22
N ALA A 85 31.26 -7.53 19.57
CA ALA A 85 31.79 -7.41 20.92
C ALA A 85 30.65 -7.17 21.95
N PRO A 86 30.65 -7.87 23.10
CA PRO A 86 29.67 -7.71 24.17
C PRO A 86 29.35 -6.25 24.52
N GLY A 87 30.39 -5.41 24.64
CA GLY A 87 30.23 -3.99 24.98
C GLY A 87 29.44 -3.17 23.95
N VAL A 88 29.45 -3.57 22.67
CA VAL A 88 28.66 -2.91 21.62
C VAL A 88 27.17 -3.24 21.80
N ILE A 89 26.86 -4.48 22.15
CA ILE A 89 25.48 -4.92 22.43
C ILE A 89 24.97 -4.25 23.70
N ASP A 90 25.81 -4.17 24.74
CA ASP A 90 25.47 -3.52 26.00
C ASP A 90 25.25 -2.01 25.82
N GLU A 91 26.08 -1.33 25.04
CA GLU A 91 25.89 0.08 24.70
C GLU A 91 24.55 0.32 23.99
N ALA A 92 24.17 -0.57 23.07
CA ALA A 92 22.89 -0.47 22.36
C ALA A 92 21.68 -0.74 23.27
N ALA A 93 21.76 -1.78 24.10
CA ALA A 93 20.69 -2.17 25.02
C ALA A 93 20.49 -1.12 26.14
N ASN A 94 21.55 -0.43 26.55
CA ASN A 94 21.52 0.61 27.56
C ASN A 94 21.50 2.03 26.97
N CYS A 95 21.28 2.18 25.66
CA CYS A 95 21.22 3.48 25.02
C CYS A 95 20.07 4.32 25.62
N GLU A 96 20.40 5.47 26.20
CA GLU A 96 19.40 6.41 26.70
C GLU A 96 18.67 7.07 25.52
N VAL A 97 17.34 7.07 25.60
CA VAL A 97 16.49 7.78 24.65
C VAL A 97 16.35 9.22 25.11
N GLU A 98 16.67 10.14 24.22
CA GLU A 98 16.41 11.56 24.41
C GLU A 98 15.03 11.89 23.84
N TYR A 99 14.10 12.30 24.70
CA TYR A 99 12.79 12.77 24.28
C TYR A 99 12.86 14.27 24.00
N LYS A 100 12.45 14.68 22.79
CA LYS A 100 12.36 16.08 22.39
C LYS A 100 10.96 16.36 21.87
N GLU A 101 10.42 17.50 22.28
CA GLU A 101 9.27 18.07 21.58
C GLU A 101 9.72 18.53 20.20
N GLY A 102 9.08 17.99 19.17
CA GLY A 102 9.32 18.36 17.78
C GLY A 102 8.64 19.68 17.45
N SER A 103 9.27 20.46 16.59
CA SER A 103 8.65 21.64 15.97
C SER A 103 7.86 21.24 14.73
N ASN A 104 8.51 20.57 13.78
CA ASN A 104 7.93 19.92 12.59
C ASN A 104 8.99 19.01 11.96
N VAL A 105 8.56 18.00 11.20
CA VAL A 105 9.47 17.02 10.59
C VAL A 105 10.52 17.67 9.68
N PHE A 106 10.24 18.80 9.01
CA PHE A 106 11.21 19.42 8.11
C PHE A 106 12.40 20.04 8.83
N VAL A 107 12.13 20.64 9.99
CA VAL A 107 13.16 21.23 10.86
C VAL A 107 13.84 20.15 11.68
N ASP A 108 13.08 19.15 12.15
CA ASP A 108 13.57 18.20 13.14
C ASP A 108 14.28 16.98 12.53
N THR A 109 13.89 16.56 11.31
CA THR A 109 14.45 15.33 10.71
C THR A 109 15.92 15.51 10.33
N ILE A 110 16.34 16.68 9.86
CA ILE A 110 17.74 16.89 9.48
C ILE A 110 18.67 16.83 10.71
N PRO A 111 18.46 17.58 11.81
CA PRO A 111 19.33 17.51 12.98
C PRO A 111 19.22 16.19 13.76
N SER A 112 18.03 15.58 13.85
CA SER A 112 17.84 14.31 14.59
C SER A 112 18.53 13.12 13.93
N VAL A 113 18.64 13.10 12.60
CA VAL A 113 19.35 12.05 11.85
C VAL A 113 20.87 12.07 12.08
N PHE A 114 21.42 13.20 12.57
CA PHE A 114 22.84 13.37 12.88
C PHE A 114 23.16 13.41 14.38
N SER A 115 22.18 13.16 15.25
CA SER A 115 22.42 13.08 16.70
C SER A 115 23.12 11.77 17.08
N PRO A 116 24.14 11.79 17.96
CA PRO A 116 24.76 10.57 18.48
C PRO A 116 23.84 9.78 19.44
N LYS A 117 22.72 10.37 19.88
CA LYS A 117 21.73 9.72 20.76
C LYS A 117 20.48 9.32 19.98
N SER A 118 19.87 8.21 20.39
CA SER A 118 18.52 7.84 19.95
C SER A 118 17.55 8.94 20.41
N THR A 119 17.00 9.70 19.46
CA THR A 119 16.09 10.81 19.74
C THR A 119 14.67 10.39 19.38
N VAL A 120 13.73 10.52 20.32
CA VAL A 120 12.30 10.42 20.05
C VAL A 120 11.75 11.84 19.91
N LEU A 121 11.21 12.13 18.74
CA LEU A 121 10.49 13.37 18.47
C LEU A 121 9.01 13.16 18.80
N SER A 122 8.50 13.96 19.73
CA SER A 122 7.09 13.98 20.09
C SER A 122 6.43 15.22 19.50
N TYR A 123 5.32 15.01 18.79
CA TYR A 123 4.46 16.08 18.29
C TYR A 123 3.12 15.97 19.02
N LYS A 124 2.53 17.12 19.36
CA LYS A 124 1.20 17.27 19.94
C LYS A 124 0.13 16.61 19.09
N ASP A 125 0.23 16.75 17.77
CA ASP A 125 -0.66 16.14 16.79
C ASP A 125 0.04 15.98 15.43
N TYR A 126 -0.62 15.31 14.48
CA TYR A 126 -0.09 15.13 13.14
C TYR A 126 0.13 16.47 12.43
N VAL A 127 -0.74 17.46 12.66
CA VAL A 127 -0.65 18.77 11.99
C VAL A 127 0.64 19.49 12.39
N GLN A 128 1.01 19.47 13.67
CA GLN A 128 2.30 20.02 14.12
C GLN A 128 3.47 19.35 13.39
N SER A 129 3.41 18.02 13.21
CA SER A 129 4.48 17.29 12.52
C SER A 129 4.68 17.76 11.08
N ILE A 130 3.63 18.22 10.39
CA ILE A 130 3.68 18.67 9.00
C ILE A 130 3.49 20.19 8.84
N GLN A 131 3.64 20.96 9.92
CA GLN A 131 3.41 22.40 9.88
C GLN A 131 4.56 23.11 9.15
N MET A 132 4.22 24.02 8.23
CA MET A 132 5.20 24.84 7.55
C MET A 132 5.93 25.76 8.53
N PRO A 133 7.28 25.88 8.45
CA PRO A 133 8.04 26.76 9.32
C PRO A 133 7.71 28.24 9.07
N GLU A 134 8.04 29.11 10.03
CA GLU A 134 7.80 30.56 9.93
C GLU A 134 8.46 31.21 8.70
N THR A 135 9.50 30.58 8.15
CA THR A 135 10.23 31.04 6.96
C THR A 135 9.59 30.63 5.63
N ALA A 136 8.54 29.79 5.64
CA ALA A 136 7.86 29.34 4.43
C ALA A 136 6.83 30.36 3.91
N ALA A 137 6.35 30.17 2.69
CA ALA A 137 5.36 31.05 2.07
C ALA A 137 3.99 31.05 2.79
N PHE A 138 3.66 29.96 3.50
CA PHE A 138 2.40 29.79 4.23
C PHE A 138 2.65 29.29 5.67
N PRO A 139 3.25 30.12 6.53
CA PRO A 139 3.68 29.70 7.85
C PRO A 139 2.49 29.27 8.71
N GLY A 140 2.67 28.21 9.50
CA GLY A 140 1.66 27.73 10.41
C GLY A 140 0.55 26.85 9.79
N LEU A 141 0.50 26.72 8.46
CA LEU A 141 -0.38 25.76 7.79
C LEU A 141 0.28 24.39 7.68
N GLY A 142 -0.52 23.32 7.70
CA GLY A 142 -0.04 21.98 7.35
C GLY A 142 0.32 21.90 5.87
N ILE A 143 1.43 21.25 5.53
CA ILE A 143 1.73 20.92 4.14
C ILE A 143 0.78 19.83 3.61
N ASP A 144 0.64 19.74 2.29
CA ASP A 144 0.07 18.54 1.69
C ASP A 144 0.96 17.34 2.02
N SER A 145 0.37 16.30 2.60
CA SER A 145 1.08 15.08 2.99
C SER A 145 0.32 13.84 2.50
N PRO A 146 0.84 13.11 1.48
CA PRO A 146 2.05 13.44 0.73
C PRO A 146 1.88 14.70 -0.15
N PRO A 147 2.97 15.39 -0.51
CA PRO A 147 2.90 16.53 -1.42
C PRO A 147 2.26 16.14 -2.76
N PRO A 148 1.50 17.03 -3.41
CA PRO A 148 0.93 16.76 -4.71
C PRO A 148 2.05 16.45 -5.71
N ALA A 149 2.02 15.25 -6.25
CA ALA A 149 3.00 14.79 -7.22
C ALA A 149 2.28 14.30 -8.48
N TYR A 150 2.79 14.70 -9.64
CA TYR A 150 2.40 14.13 -10.92
C TYR A 150 3.38 13.02 -11.26
N ALA A 151 2.94 11.76 -11.10
CA ALA A 151 3.65 10.62 -11.67
C ALA A 151 3.28 10.50 -13.15
N ALA A 152 4.25 10.11 -13.99
CA ALA A 152 3.97 9.86 -15.39
C ALA A 152 2.97 8.69 -15.54
N LEU A 153 2.05 8.77 -16.49
CA LEU A 153 1.04 7.71 -16.73
C LEU A 153 1.69 6.36 -17.09
N ASN A 154 2.95 6.39 -17.55
CA ASN A 154 3.75 5.21 -17.83
C ASN A 154 4.48 4.63 -16.62
N TYR A 155 4.12 5.04 -15.41
CA TYR A 155 4.64 4.44 -14.19
C TYR A 155 4.35 2.93 -14.23
N GLN A 156 5.40 2.12 -14.10
CA GLN A 156 5.31 0.65 -14.06
C GLN A 156 5.72 0.19 -12.65
N ASN A 157 4.94 0.64 -11.68
CA ASN A 157 5.12 0.27 -10.29
C ASN A 157 3.75 -0.13 -9.74
N ALA A 158 3.78 -1.00 -8.74
CA ALA A 158 2.66 -1.26 -7.87
C ALA A 158 3.23 -1.85 -6.59
N ASN A 159 2.47 -1.75 -5.53
CA ASN A 159 2.89 -2.34 -4.28
C ASN A 159 2.37 -3.77 -4.17
N ILE A 160 3.26 -4.71 -3.87
CA ILE A 160 2.91 -6.09 -3.55
C ILE A 160 2.37 -6.12 -2.13
N LEU A 161 1.18 -6.69 -1.97
CA LEU A 161 0.55 -6.95 -0.67
C LEU A 161 1.05 -8.30 -0.17
N ILE A 162 1.91 -8.31 0.83
CA ILE A 162 2.50 -9.55 1.34
C ILE A 162 1.62 -10.05 2.50
N PRO A 163 1.01 -11.24 2.40
CA PRO A 163 0.06 -11.72 3.40
C PRO A 163 0.69 -11.85 4.78
N LYS A 164 0.02 -11.34 5.83
CA LYS A 164 0.47 -11.43 7.23
C LYS A 164 0.79 -12.88 7.61
N LYS A 165 -0.10 -13.80 7.25
CA LYS A 165 0.06 -15.23 7.53
C LYS A 165 1.37 -15.77 6.96
N TRP A 166 1.66 -15.48 5.69
CA TRP A 166 2.89 -15.95 5.06
C TRP A 166 4.13 -15.38 5.73
N ILE A 167 4.13 -14.08 6.09
CA ILE A 167 5.23 -13.43 6.80
C ILE A 167 5.53 -14.13 8.12
N LEU A 168 4.49 -14.42 8.92
CA LEU A 168 4.65 -15.06 10.23
C LEU A 168 5.11 -16.53 10.10
N ASP A 169 4.53 -17.27 9.15
CA ASP A 169 4.90 -18.67 8.90
C ASP A 169 6.33 -18.80 8.32
N ASN A 170 6.85 -17.76 7.66
CA ASN A 170 8.13 -17.76 6.95
C ASN A 170 9.04 -16.61 7.39
N ILE A 171 9.04 -16.29 8.69
CA ILE A 171 9.64 -15.06 9.22
C ILE A 171 11.11 -14.85 8.84
N LEU A 172 11.92 -15.91 8.79
CA LEU A 172 13.34 -15.82 8.39
C LEU A 172 13.47 -15.37 6.93
N THR A 173 12.68 -15.96 6.04
CA THR A 173 12.62 -15.60 4.62
C THR A 173 12.05 -14.20 4.44
N ALA A 174 11.01 -13.83 5.19
CA ALA A 174 10.44 -12.50 5.14
C ALA A 174 11.45 -11.43 5.60
N ALA A 175 12.16 -11.66 6.70
CA ALA A 175 13.21 -10.77 7.19
C ALA A 175 14.39 -10.60 6.20
N GLN A 176 14.63 -11.58 5.32
CA GLN A 176 15.66 -11.49 4.29
C GLN A 176 15.18 -10.84 2.99
N LEU A 177 13.99 -11.20 2.50
CA LEU A 177 13.49 -10.82 1.19
C LEU A 177 12.67 -9.54 1.20
N VAL A 178 11.92 -9.31 2.28
CA VAL A 178 10.98 -8.20 2.39
C VAL A 178 11.61 -7.03 3.14
N ALA A 179 12.59 -7.32 3.99
CA ALA A 179 12.92 -6.44 5.10
C ALA A 179 14.28 -5.71 5.05
N PRO A 180 15.24 -5.91 4.12
CA PRO A 180 16.29 -4.92 3.93
C PRO A 180 15.87 -3.81 2.96
N SER A 181 14.71 -3.91 2.30
CA SER A 181 14.28 -2.80 1.49
C SER A 181 13.86 -1.68 2.42
N PRO A 182 14.52 -0.50 2.38
CA PRO A 182 13.96 0.67 2.99
C PRO A 182 12.50 0.78 2.55
N THR A 183 12.14 0.40 1.32
CA THR A 183 10.87 0.74 0.69
C THR A 183 9.56 0.10 1.22
N ALA A 184 9.56 -0.92 2.08
CA ALA A 184 8.30 -1.59 2.45
C ALA A 184 7.43 -0.70 3.37
N TYR A 185 6.21 -0.37 2.94
CA TYR A 185 5.18 0.28 3.75
C TYR A 185 4.71 -0.68 4.84
N ARG A 186 4.96 -0.30 6.11
CA ARG A 186 4.64 -1.11 7.29
C ARG A 186 3.53 -0.51 8.15
N ALA A 187 2.73 0.39 7.55
CA ALA A 187 1.54 0.97 8.15
C ALA A 187 0.39 -0.04 8.32
N PHE A 188 0.56 -1.26 7.80
CA PHE A 188 -0.41 -2.36 7.87
C PHE A 188 -0.24 -3.28 9.09
N GLY A 189 0.66 -2.94 10.01
CA GLY A 189 0.94 -3.74 11.20
C GLY A 189 -0.30 -4.09 12.03
N GLY A 190 -0.35 -5.32 12.54
CA GLY A 190 -1.25 -5.72 13.62
C GLY A 190 -2.68 -5.90 13.16
N LYS A 191 -3.57 -5.08 13.74
CA LYS A 191 -4.95 -4.92 13.30
C LYS A 191 -5.14 -3.64 12.51
N THR A 192 -4.12 -2.82 12.23
CA THR A 192 -4.33 -1.43 11.76
C THR A 192 -5.27 -1.34 10.55
N ALA A 193 -5.10 -2.17 9.51
CA ALA A 193 -6.00 -2.17 8.36
C ALA A 193 -7.46 -2.59 8.67
N SER A 194 -7.67 -3.41 9.71
CA SER A 194 -9.01 -3.84 10.18
C SER A 194 -9.56 -2.99 11.35
N ALA A 195 -8.70 -2.33 12.13
CA ALA A 195 -9.01 -1.53 13.31
C ALA A 195 -9.30 -0.07 12.94
N VAL A 196 -8.66 0.48 11.90
CA VAL A 196 -8.93 1.84 11.40
C VAL A 196 -9.96 1.86 10.26
N SER A 197 -10.57 0.71 10.00
CA SER A 197 -11.53 0.51 8.92
C SER A 197 -12.89 0.13 9.50
N ASP A 198 -13.88 0.99 9.31
CA ASP A 198 -15.30 0.68 9.49
C ASP A 198 -15.86 -0.27 8.42
N GLN A 199 -14.98 -0.81 7.55
CA GLN A 199 -15.30 -1.63 6.38
C GLN A 199 -16.06 -0.89 5.27
N MET A 200 -16.13 0.45 5.35
CA MET A 200 -16.70 1.28 4.28
C MET A 200 -15.63 1.87 3.35
N ASN A 201 -14.34 1.65 3.64
CA ASN A 201 -13.26 2.03 2.74
C ASN A 201 -13.13 1.08 1.53
N SER A 202 -12.65 1.61 0.42
CA SER A 202 -12.49 0.88 -0.85
C SER A 202 -11.19 0.09 -0.91
N LEU A 203 -10.93 -0.76 0.09
CA LEU A 203 -9.77 -1.65 0.13
C LEU A 203 -10.19 -3.10 -0.13
N SER A 204 -9.39 -3.83 -0.91
CA SER A 204 -9.59 -5.27 -1.16
C SER A 204 -9.25 -6.10 0.07
N ASP A 205 -9.76 -7.32 0.14
CA ASP A 205 -9.48 -8.23 1.27
C ASP A 205 -7.97 -8.51 1.41
N ALA A 206 -7.26 -8.68 0.29
CA ALA A 206 -5.80 -8.81 0.30
C ALA A 206 -5.10 -7.61 0.94
N HIS A 207 -5.64 -6.41 0.80
CA HIS A 207 -5.09 -5.21 1.42
C HIS A 207 -5.36 -5.17 2.92
N ARG A 208 -6.52 -5.67 3.35
CA ARG A 208 -6.91 -5.77 4.77
C ARG A 208 -6.12 -6.83 5.52
N GLU A 209 -5.73 -7.89 4.83
CA GLU A 209 -5.02 -9.06 5.39
C GLU A 209 -3.50 -9.02 5.17
N ALA A 210 -3.00 -8.05 4.40
CA ALA A 210 -1.57 -7.85 4.20
C ALA A 210 -0.88 -7.47 5.52
N GLY A 211 0.29 -8.06 5.76
CA GLY A 211 1.18 -7.59 6.83
C GLY A 211 2.05 -6.43 6.36
N TYR A 212 2.47 -6.47 5.08
CA TYR A 212 3.28 -5.44 4.46
C TYR A 212 2.81 -5.10 3.06
N MET A 213 3.15 -3.89 2.64
CA MET A 213 2.99 -3.43 1.28
C MET A 213 4.36 -3.03 0.75
N SER A 214 4.92 -3.80 -0.19
CA SER A 214 6.27 -3.56 -0.72
C SER A 214 6.19 -2.94 -2.11
N PRO A 215 6.68 -1.71 -2.32
CA PRO A 215 6.75 -1.11 -3.65
C PRO A 215 7.77 -1.87 -4.47
N ALA A 216 7.36 -2.21 -5.68
CA ALA A 216 8.08 -3.14 -6.52
C ALA A 216 8.09 -2.61 -7.96
N PRO A 217 9.24 -2.21 -8.52
CA PRO A 217 9.28 -1.82 -9.92
C PRO A 217 8.99 -3.05 -10.80
N PHE A 218 8.07 -2.91 -11.76
CA PHE A 218 7.58 -4.03 -12.57
C PHE A 218 8.70 -4.79 -13.28
N VAL A 219 9.63 -4.02 -13.86
CA VAL A 219 10.79 -4.52 -14.62
C VAL A 219 11.69 -5.47 -13.80
N VAL A 220 11.81 -5.25 -12.49
CA VAL A 220 12.77 -6.00 -11.66
C VAL A 220 12.06 -7.03 -10.81
N ALA A 221 10.93 -6.67 -10.20
CA ALA A 221 10.30 -7.45 -9.15
C ALA A 221 9.20 -8.41 -9.65
N TYR A 222 8.55 -8.12 -10.78
CA TYR A 222 7.44 -8.92 -11.32
C TYR A 222 7.88 -9.71 -12.54
N ASN A 223 8.96 -10.47 -12.37
CA ASN A 223 9.53 -11.33 -13.41
C ASN A 223 9.04 -12.78 -13.24
N ASP A 224 9.46 -13.66 -14.16
CA ASP A 224 9.14 -15.09 -14.11
C ASP A 224 9.53 -15.75 -12.77
N VAL A 225 10.63 -15.33 -12.13
CA VAL A 225 11.05 -15.90 -10.85
C VAL A 225 10.04 -15.56 -9.76
N PHE A 226 9.55 -14.32 -9.69
CA PHE A 226 8.51 -13.94 -8.73
C PHE A 226 7.24 -14.79 -8.91
N PHE A 227 6.73 -14.87 -10.14
CA PHE A 227 5.49 -15.57 -10.43
C PHE A 227 5.60 -17.10 -10.31
N SER A 228 6.76 -17.67 -10.61
CA SER A 228 6.98 -19.12 -10.53
C SER A 228 7.42 -19.61 -9.15
N THR A 229 8.03 -18.76 -8.32
CA THR A 229 8.60 -19.19 -7.04
C THR A 229 7.94 -18.55 -5.82
N LEU A 230 7.83 -17.22 -5.77
CA LEU A 230 7.41 -16.51 -4.56
C LEU A 230 5.89 -16.38 -4.49
N MET A 231 5.22 -16.04 -5.60
CA MET A 231 3.77 -15.88 -5.64
C MET A 231 3.01 -17.15 -5.19
N PRO A 232 3.37 -18.38 -5.61
CA PRO A 232 2.70 -19.59 -5.16
C PRO A 232 2.95 -19.95 -3.68
N GLN A 233 3.97 -19.36 -3.06
CA GLN A 233 4.20 -19.53 -1.61
C GLN A 233 3.27 -18.61 -0.81
N MET A 234 2.98 -17.42 -1.34
CA MET A 234 2.20 -16.39 -0.65
C MET A 234 0.69 -16.52 -0.88
N PHE A 235 0.27 -16.95 -2.06
CA PHE A 235 -1.13 -16.97 -2.46
C PHE A 235 -1.59 -18.33 -2.97
N ASP A 236 -2.88 -18.61 -2.83
CA ASP A 236 -3.48 -19.80 -3.44
C ASP A 236 -3.57 -19.63 -4.97
N MET A 237 -2.68 -20.34 -5.66
CA MET A 237 -2.60 -20.39 -7.12
C MET A 237 -3.18 -21.69 -7.70
N GLY A 238 -3.83 -22.51 -6.86
CA GLY A 238 -4.39 -23.81 -7.21
C GLY A 238 -5.71 -23.70 -7.98
N ASP A 239 -6.57 -22.76 -7.60
CA ASP A 239 -7.81 -22.45 -8.32
C ASP A 239 -7.51 -21.56 -9.54
N LYS A 240 -7.27 -22.20 -10.69
CA LYS A 240 -7.01 -21.50 -11.97
C LYS A 240 -8.18 -20.64 -12.48
N SER A 241 -9.36 -20.72 -11.85
CA SER A 241 -10.51 -19.87 -12.18
C SER A 241 -10.64 -18.64 -11.28
N ASN A 242 -9.80 -18.53 -10.25
CA ASN A 242 -9.88 -17.49 -9.24
C ASN A 242 -8.50 -16.94 -8.91
N PHE A 243 -8.00 -16.05 -9.76
CA PHE A 243 -6.74 -15.37 -9.53
C PHE A 243 -6.81 -14.50 -8.25
N PRO A 244 -5.82 -14.60 -7.35
CA PRO A 244 -5.83 -13.86 -6.10
C PRO A 244 -5.50 -12.38 -6.29
N ALA A 245 -6.08 -11.54 -5.44
CA ALA A 245 -5.61 -10.16 -5.27
C ALA A 245 -4.23 -10.17 -4.61
N PHE A 246 -3.29 -9.43 -5.16
CA PHE A 246 -1.93 -9.32 -4.61
C PHE A 246 -1.31 -7.93 -4.75
N LEU A 247 -1.97 -7.00 -5.43
CA LEU A 247 -1.50 -5.62 -5.60
C LEU A 247 -2.32 -4.63 -4.77
N GLY A 248 -1.62 -3.67 -4.18
CA GLY A 248 -2.23 -2.46 -3.65
C GLY A 248 -2.53 -1.47 -4.77
N ALA A 249 -3.69 -0.82 -4.71
CA ALA A 249 -4.03 0.26 -5.65
C ALA A 249 -3.13 1.51 -5.46
N ASN A 250 -2.54 1.67 -4.29
CA ASN A 250 -1.58 2.73 -4.02
C ASN A 250 -0.36 2.60 -4.94
N HIS A 251 0.01 3.69 -5.61
CA HIS A 251 1.09 3.74 -6.60
C HIS A 251 0.97 2.75 -7.79
N ALA A 252 -0.21 2.16 -8.00
CA ALA A 252 -0.45 1.26 -9.12
C ALA A 252 -0.50 2.03 -10.44
N GLY A 253 0.51 1.83 -11.28
CA GLY A 253 0.60 2.42 -12.59
C GLY A 253 -0.38 1.80 -13.60
N LEU A 254 -0.85 2.60 -14.56
CA LEU A 254 -1.88 2.18 -15.53
C LEU A 254 -1.44 1.01 -16.43
N TYR A 255 -0.12 0.84 -16.63
CA TYR A 255 0.46 -0.23 -17.45
C TYR A 255 0.88 -1.46 -16.62
N THR A 256 0.63 -1.47 -15.32
CA THR A 256 0.89 -2.64 -14.49
C THR A 256 -0.09 -3.75 -14.83
N ARG A 257 0.40 -4.97 -15.07
CA ARG A 257 -0.44 -6.15 -15.34
C ARG A 257 0.02 -7.30 -14.45
N GLY A 258 -0.77 -8.35 -14.31
CA GLY A 258 -0.33 -9.56 -13.63
C GLY A 258 0.47 -10.47 -14.57
N PRO A 259 0.53 -11.78 -14.29
CA PRO A 259 1.16 -12.75 -15.19
C PRO A 259 0.30 -13.00 -16.44
N LEU A 260 0.76 -13.88 -17.34
CA LEU A 260 -0.04 -14.31 -18.50
C LEU A 260 -1.31 -15.04 -18.03
N LYS A 261 -2.45 -14.78 -18.68
CA LYS A 261 -3.73 -15.48 -18.41
C LYS A 261 -3.61 -17.00 -18.63
N SER A 262 -2.81 -17.40 -19.62
CA SER A 262 -2.59 -18.81 -19.98
C SER A 262 -1.58 -19.53 -19.08
N ASP A 263 -0.69 -18.78 -18.43
CA ASP A 263 0.36 -19.33 -17.56
C ASP A 263 0.70 -18.32 -16.46
N TRP A 264 0.14 -18.54 -15.27
CA TRP A 264 0.33 -17.64 -14.13
C TRP A 264 1.76 -17.63 -13.59
N THR A 265 2.66 -18.48 -14.09
CA THR A 265 4.08 -18.50 -13.71
C THR A 265 4.94 -17.58 -14.58
N LYS A 266 4.36 -17.00 -15.63
CA LYS A 266 5.06 -16.15 -16.60
C LYS A 266 4.65 -14.70 -16.47
N ALA A 267 5.64 -13.83 -16.32
CA ALA A 267 5.41 -12.39 -16.28
C ALA A 267 4.80 -11.88 -17.59
N CYS A 268 3.99 -10.83 -17.51
CA CYS A 268 3.49 -10.14 -18.69
C CYS A 268 4.63 -9.39 -19.40
N PRO A 269 4.95 -9.70 -20.67
CA PRO A 269 6.05 -9.05 -21.37
C PRO A 269 5.83 -7.54 -21.53
N LEU A 270 6.90 -6.77 -21.35
CA LEU A 270 6.86 -5.31 -21.33
C LEU A 270 7.00 -4.69 -22.72
N GLU A 271 7.56 -5.45 -23.67
CA GLU A 271 7.72 -5.08 -25.07
C GLU A 271 6.44 -5.26 -25.90
N TRP A 272 5.45 -5.98 -25.37
CA TRP A 272 4.14 -6.12 -25.99
C TRP A 272 3.38 -4.79 -26.01
N SER A 273 2.52 -4.63 -27.02
CA SER A 273 1.63 -3.47 -27.07
C SER A 273 0.66 -3.49 -25.89
N GLN A 274 0.10 -2.33 -25.56
CA GLN A 274 -0.85 -2.23 -24.46
C GLN A 274 -2.08 -3.12 -24.70
N GLU A 275 -2.57 -3.16 -25.93
CA GLU A 275 -3.70 -3.99 -26.36
C GLU A 275 -3.38 -5.48 -26.22
N GLU A 276 -2.18 -5.90 -26.64
CA GLU A 276 -1.74 -7.29 -26.50
C GLU A 276 -1.62 -7.71 -25.03
N ARG A 277 -1.13 -6.82 -24.16
CA ARG A 277 -1.05 -7.06 -22.71
C ARG A 277 -2.44 -7.12 -22.07
N ASP A 278 -3.37 -6.28 -22.49
CA ASP A 278 -4.77 -6.30 -22.02
C ASP A 278 -5.49 -7.60 -22.42
N GLU A 279 -5.20 -8.08 -23.63
CA GLU A 279 -5.74 -9.34 -24.13
C GLU A 279 -5.14 -10.55 -23.39
N LYS A 280 -3.82 -10.61 -23.23
CA LYS A 280 -3.11 -11.84 -22.84
C LYS A 280 -2.67 -11.91 -21.38
N CYS A 281 -2.61 -10.80 -20.66
CA CYS A 281 -2.16 -10.75 -19.26
C CYS A 281 -3.30 -10.46 -18.29
N ILE A 282 -3.17 -10.93 -17.05
CA ILE A 282 -4.11 -10.60 -15.97
C ILE A 282 -4.17 -9.07 -15.82
N SER A 283 -5.39 -8.53 -15.73
CA SER A 283 -5.60 -7.08 -15.70
C SER A 283 -5.12 -6.46 -14.38
N LEU A 284 -4.86 -5.14 -14.38
CA LEU A 284 -4.53 -4.42 -13.15
C LEU A 284 -5.62 -4.59 -12.09
N GLN A 285 -6.88 -4.44 -12.51
CA GLN A 285 -8.04 -4.55 -11.63
C GLN A 285 -8.11 -5.94 -11.00
N GLU A 286 -7.85 -6.98 -11.77
CA GLU A 286 -7.85 -8.36 -11.26
C GLU A 286 -6.67 -8.60 -10.31
N CYS A 287 -5.53 -7.94 -10.51
CA CYS A 287 -4.43 -7.99 -9.55
C CYS A 287 -4.74 -7.27 -8.23
N ILE A 288 -5.55 -6.20 -8.26
CA ILE A 288 -5.93 -5.41 -7.07
C ILE A 288 -7.07 -6.07 -6.30
N TRP A 289 -8.07 -6.58 -7.01
CA TRP A 289 -9.33 -7.05 -6.43
C TRP A 289 -9.45 -8.58 -6.42
N GLY A 290 -8.70 -9.30 -7.25
CA GLY A 290 -8.88 -10.73 -7.47
C GLY A 290 -10.11 -11.03 -8.34
N THR A 291 -10.17 -12.21 -8.95
CA THR A 291 -11.19 -12.52 -9.97
C THR A 291 -12.62 -12.45 -9.42
N LYS A 292 -12.90 -13.11 -8.28
CA LYS A 292 -14.26 -13.18 -7.71
C LYS A 292 -14.80 -11.81 -7.29
N LEU A 293 -14.01 -11.03 -6.56
CA LEU A 293 -14.44 -9.71 -6.09
C LEU A 293 -14.52 -8.72 -7.26
N LEU A 294 -13.58 -8.76 -8.21
CA LEU A 294 -13.67 -7.93 -9.42
C LEU A 294 -14.99 -8.17 -10.16
N LYS A 295 -15.36 -9.42 -10.40
CA LYS A 295 -16.62 -9.77 -11.07
C LYS A 295 -17.83 -9.16 -10.34
N ARG A 296 -17.88 -9.27 -9.01
CA ARG A 296 -18.94 -8.67 -8.20
C ARG A 296 -18.96 -7.15 -8.32
N LEU A 297 -17.80 -6.50 -8.28
CA LEU A 297 -17.71 -5.04 -8.41
C LEU A 297 -18.15 -4.57 -9.80
N GLU A 298 -17.82 -5.33 -10.85
CA GLU A 298 -18.30 -5.06 -12.21
C GLU A 298 -19.84 -5.20 -12.31
N GLU A 299 -20.43 -6.23 -11.70
CA GLU A 299 -21.89 -6.38 -11.65
C GLU A 299 -22.58 -5.20 -10.93
N ILE A 300 -21.99 -4.72 -9.83
CA ILE A 300 -22.48 -3.52 -9.11
C ILE A 300 -22.34 -2.27 -9.97
N LYS A 301 -21.19 -2.11 -10.66
CA LYS A 301 -20.93 -0.99 -11.56
C LYS A 301 -21.98 -0.92 -12.67
N GLU A 302 -22.30 -2.04 -13.30
CA GLU A 302 -23.32 -2.10 -14.35
C GLU A 302 -24.73 -1.78 -13.83
N ALA A 303 -25.04 -2.18 -12.59
CA ALA A 303 -26.34 -1.89 -11.98
C ALA A 303 -26.51 -0.40 -11.63
N ILE A 304 -25.44 0.25 -11.13
CA ILE A 304 -25.49 1.62 -10.62
C ILE A 304 -25.13 2.65 -11.70
N ASP A 305 -24.22 2.33 -12.60
CA ASP A 305 -23.73 3.19 -13.67
C ASP A 305 -23.70 2.46 -15.03
N PRO A 306 -24.88 2.04 -15.54
CA PRO A 306 -25.00 1.30 -16.80
C PRO A 306 -24.55 2.08 -18.04
N ASP A 307 -24.51 3.42 -17.95
CA ASP A 307 -24.05 4.30 -19.02
C ASP A 307 -22.59 4.70 -18.88
N TYR A 308 -21.91 4.25 -17.83
CA TYR A 308 -20.52 4.58 -17.56
C TYR A 308 -20.30 6.11 -17.49
N MET A 309 -21.20 6.83 -16.81
CA MET A 309 -21.02 8.25 -16.52
C MET A 309 -19.76 8.49 -15.68
N PHE A 310 -19.41 7.54 -14.81
CA PHE A 310 -18.20 7.55 -14.00
C PHE A 310 -17.14 6.60 -14.59
N ASP A 311 -16.72 6.87 -15.82
CA ASP A 311 -15.67 6.13 -16.54
C ASP A 311 -14.28 6.71 -16.19
N CYS A 312 -13.37 5.88 -15.67
CA CYS A 312 -12.03 6.34 -15.27
C CYS A 312 -10.93 5.32 -15.54
N THR A 313 -9.82 5.72 -16.15
CA THR A 313 -8.77 4.77 -16.60
C THR A 313 -8.26 3.91 -15.44
N GLY A 314 -8.31 2.58 -15.60
CA GLY A 314 -7.89 1.63 -14.56
C GLY A 314 -8.95 1.30 -13.49
N CYS A 315 -10.14 1.90 -13.57
CA CYS A 315 -11.26 1.58 -12.68
C CYS A 315 -11.94 0.25 -13.04
N VAL A 316 -12.76 -0.24 -12.11
CA VAL A 316 -13.61 -1.42 -12.34
C VAL A 316 -14.57 -1.16 -13.50
N GLY A 317 -14.64 -2.10 -14.44
CA GLY A 317 -15.51 -2.04 -15.62
C GLY A 317 -14.88 -1.39 -16.87
N ASN A 318 -13.78 -0.64 -16.72
CA ASN A 318 -13.14 0.06 -17.85
C ASN A 318 -12.42 -0.85 -18.87
N ASN A 319 -12.07 -2.04 -18.44
CA ASN A 319 -11.45 -3.10 -19.26
C ASN A 319 -12.48 -3.86 -20.13
N ARG A 320 -13.78 -3.58 -19.96
CA ARG A 320 -14.81 -4.23 -20.75
C ARG A 320 -14.98 -3.56 -22.09
N VAL A 321 -15.27 -4.37 -23.11
CA VAL A 321 -15.84 -3.86 -24.36
C VAL A 321 -17.14 -3.18 -23.97
N LYS A 322 -17.13 -1.84 -23.98
CA LYS A 322 -18.32 -1.03 -23.71
C LYS A 322 -19.44 -1.62 -24.54
N SER A 323 -20.53 -2.05 -23.89
CA SER A 323 -21.74 -2.34 -24.64
C SER A 323 -21.98 -1.12 -25.51
N VAL A 324 -22.14 -1.29 -26.83
CA VAL A 324 -22.32 -0.14 -27.73
C VAL A 324 -23.43 0.67 -27.09
N PRO A 325 -23.16 1.91 -26.61
CA PRO A 325 -24.17 2.67 -25.92
C PRO A 325 -25.35 2.69 -26.86
N SER A 326 -26.53 2.34 -26.37
CA SER A 326 -27.73 2.60 -27.14
C SER A 326 -27.72 4.11 -27.36
N VAL A 327 -27.25 4.55 -28.52
CA VAL A 327 -27.11 5.97 -28.79
C VAL A 327 -28.48 6.47 -29.16
N TYR A 328 -28.94 7.46 -28.42
CA TYR A 328 -30.29 7.98 -28.52
C TYR A 328 -30.29 9.26 -29.33
N ASN A 329 -31.45 9.55 -29.89
CA ASN A 329 -31.76 10.86 -30.41
C ASN A 329 -33.28 11.03 -30.31
N CYS A 330 -33.75 12.22 -29.97
CA CYS A 330 -35.19 12.49 -29.75
C CYS A 330 -36.10 12.21 -30.95
N LYS A 331 -35.54 11.81 -32.11
CA LYS A 331 -36.28 11.55 -33.35
C LYS A 331 -36.48 10.05 -33.61
N ALA A 332 -35.39 9.31 -33.74
CA ALA A 332 -35.35 7.91 -34.17
C ALA A 332 -35.17 6.92 -33.01
N LYS A 333 -34.59 7.36 -31.90
CA LYS A 333 -34.39 6.56 -30.68
C LYS A 333 -34.61 7.44 -29.46
N ASN A 334 -35.87 7.75 -29.16
CA ASN A 334 -36.23 8.55 -28.00
C ASN A 334 -36.20 7.67 -26.73
N PRO A 335 -35.34 7.95 -25.75
CA PRO A 335 -35.27 7.19 -24.50
C PRO A 335 -36.27 7.66 -23.45
N CYS A 336 -36.96 8.79 -23.67
CA CYS A 336 -37.86 9.40 -22.72
C CYS A 336 -39.23 8.71 -22.77
N ASP A 337 -39.43 7.74 -21.88
CA ASP A 337 -40.72 7.10 -21.64
C ASP A 337 -41.57 7.99 -20.72
N PRO A 338 -42.85 8.28 -21.02
CA PRO A 338 -43.74 9.01 -20.11
C PRO A 338 -43.94 8.33 -18.74
N LEU A 339 -43.57 7.06 -18.59
CA LEU A 339 -43.52 6.32 -17.32
C LEU A 339 -42.06 6.05 -16.94
N LEU A 340 -41.26 7.09 -16.65
CA LEU A 340 -39.86 6.99 -16.18
C LEU A 340 -39.74 6.19 -14.88
N THR A 341 -39.93 4.87 -14.98
CA THR A 341 -39.84 3.86 -13.92
C THR A 341 -38.41 3.66 -13.46
N THR A 342 -37.44 4.16 -14.23
CA THR A 342 -36.00 4.03 -13.99
C THR A 342 -35.39 5.23 -13.28
N GLY A 343 -36.11 6.36 -13.14
CA GLY A 343 -35.57 7.59 -12.55
C GLY A 343 -34.42 8.24 -13.34
N LYS A 344 -34.22 7.84 -14.60
CA LYS A 344 -33.08 8.24 -15.43
C LYS A 344 -33.49 9.36 -16.39
N PHE A 345 -32.81 10.51 -16.29
CA PHE A 345 -33.14 11.70 -17.08
C PHE A 345 -32.11 12.07 -18.14
N HIS A 346 -31.01 11.34 -18.25
CA HIS A 346 -29.91 11.67 -19.14
C HIS A 346 -29.44 10.41 -19.89
N TYR A 347 -29.23 10.54 -21.19
CA TYR A 347 -28.89 9.43 -22.08
C TYR A 347 -27.85 9.85 -23.13
N PRO A 348 -26.93 8.95 -23.54
CA PRO A 348 -25.93 9.23 -24.57
C PRO A 348 -26.58 9.57 -25.93
N HIS A 349 -26.10 10.61 -26.60
CA HIS A 349 -26.57 10.96 -27.95
C HIS A 349 -25.71 10.30 -29.04
N VAL A 350 -26.25 10.10 -30.24
CA VAL A 350 -25.49 9.68 -31.45
C VAL A 350 -24.32 10.61 -31.84
N ASN A 351 -24.17 11.74 -31.15
CA ASN A 351 -23.11 12.72 -31.34
C ASN A 351 -22.45 12.87 -29.97
N GLU A 352 -21.17 12.52 -29.89
CA GLU A 352 -20.37 12.48 -28.66
C GLU A 352 -20.30 13.81 -27.89
N LYS A 353 -20.65 14.94 -28.53
CA LYS A 353 -20.66 16.28 -27.92
C LYS A 353 -22.04 16.72 -27.43
N LYS A 354 -22.94 15.75 -27.25
CA LYS A 354 -24.35 15.99 -26.89
C LYS A 354 -24.86 14.87 -26.01
N PHE A 355 -25.94 15.15 -25.28
CA PHE A 355 -26.72 14.15 -24.56
C PHE A 355 -28.22 14.42 -24.76
N VAL A 356 -29.02 13.38 -24.57
CA VAL A 356 -30.48 13.49 -24.49
C VAL A 356 -30.85 13.69 -23.03
N GLN A 357 -31.64 14.72 -22.75
CA GLN A 357 -32.22 15.01 -21.44
C GLN A 357 -33.73 14.75 -21.52
N CYS A 358 -34.28 13.99 -20.57
CA CYS A 358 -35.71 13.76 -20.44
C CYS A 358 -36.32 14.67 -19.36
N SER A 359 -37.56 15.13 -19.54
CA SER A 359 -38.35 15.70 -18.45
C SER A 359 -39.05 14.60 -17.64
N GLU A 360 -39.56 14.96 -16.46
CA GLU A 360 -40.48 14.11 -15.68
C GLU A 360 -41.78 13.76 -16.43
N TYR A 361 -42.09 14.47 -17.52
CA TYR A 361 -43.27 14.24 -18.36
C TYR A 361 -42.95 13.48 -19.65
N GLY A 362 -41.72 12.99 -19.83
CA GLY A 362 -41.30 12.26 -21.02
C GLY A 362 -40.91 13.14 -22.22
N ASP A 363 -40.76 14.46 -22.02
CA ASP A 363 -40.23 15.34 -23.08
C ASP A 363 -38.77 15.03 -23.33
N CYS A 364 -38.34 15.08 -24.60
CA CYS A 364 -36.98 14.79 -25.01
C CYS A 364 -36.27 16.04 -25.52
N PHE A 365 -35.15 16.40 -24.89
CA PHE A 365 -34.30 17.52 -25.28
C PHE A 365 -32.91 17.03 -25.67
N VAL A 366 -32.31 17.65 -26.68
CA VAL A 366 -30.90 17.44 -27.00
C VAL A 366 -30.10 18.61 -26.46
N ARG A 367 -29.17 18.34 -25.54
CA ARG A 367 -28.27 19.31 -24.94
C ARG A 367 -26.85 19.10 -25.45
N LYS A 368 -26.05 20.16 -25.39
CA LYS A 368 -24.61 20.12 -25.66
C LYS A 368 -23.86 19.89 -24.36
#